data_AF-A0A844EDT0-F1
#
_entry.id   AF-A0A844EDT0-F1
#
_cell.length_a   1.000
_cell.length_b   1.000
_cell.length_c   1.000
_cell.angle_alpha   90.00
_cell.angle_beta   90.00
_cell.angle_gamma   90.00
#
_symmetry.space_group_name_H-M   'P 1'
#
loop_
_entity.id
_entity.type
_entity.pdbx_description
1 polymer ?
#
loop_
_entity_poly.entity_id
_entity_poly.type
_entity_poly.pdbx_seq_one_letter_code
_entity_poly.pdbx_strand_id
1 'polypeptide(L)'
;INSIVRQSTGIKELITTSRFPGTTLDRIDIPLNDGKNLVDTPGIIQPEQMAHHLTGKELKLVTPQKTIKPKGYQLNPGQTLFFGGVARFDYNTGDKKHGFTVYAENNLFIHRTKLENADEFYASHVGSFLTPPMEDQTDDFPPLEPHEFKSTEKSDLVIEGLGWVTIPEGVSVTGWAPKGVSVL
;
A
#
# COMPACT_ATOMS: atom_id res chain seq x y z
N ILE A 1 21.64 -3.14 4.59
CA ILE A 1 22.81 -3.93 5.03
C ILE A 1 23.68 -4.41 3.87
N ASN A 2 23.15 -5.10 2.87
CA ASN A 2 23.94 -5.65 1.75
C ASN A 2 24.82 -4.64 1.02
N SER A 3 24.34 -3.39 0.84
CA SER A 3 25.15 -2.31 0.26
C SER A 3 26.36 -1.94 1.12
N ILE A 4 26.20 -1.95 2.45
CA ILE A 4 27.28 -1.65 3.41
C ILE A 4 28.31 -2.78 3.36
N VAL A 5 27.88 -4.05 3.43
CA VAL A 5 28.77 -5.22 3.33
C VAL A 5 29.57 -5.19 2.03
N ARG A 6 28.92 -4.91 0.90
CA ARG A 6 29.61 -4.83 -0.40
C ARG A 6 30.69 -3.75 -0.43
N GLN A 7 30.45 -2.60 0.18
CA GLN A 7 31.42 -1.51 0.24
C GLN A 7 32.55 -1.77 1.24
N SER A 8 32.29 -2.43 2.37
CA SER A 8 33.29 -2.64 3.42
C SER A 8 34.16 -3.88 3.20
N THR A 9 33.61 -4.97 2.67
CA THR A 9 34.32 -6.25 2.55
C THR A 9 34.62 -6.66 1.11
N GLY A 10 34.00 -6.01 0.12
CA GLY A 10 34.09 -6.42 -1.29
C GLY A 10 33.32 -7.70 -1.63
N ILE A 11 32.62 -8.31 -0.65
CA ILE A 11 31.89 -9.56 -0.84
C ILE A 11 30.49 -9.28 -1.40
N LYS A 12 30.17 -9.87 -2.56
CA LYS A 12 28.93 -9.59 -3.31
C LYS A 12 27.69 -10.36 -2.84
N GLU A 13 27.85 -11.51 -2.20
CA GLU A 13 26.77 -12.50 -2.01
C GLU A 13 26.80 -13.19 -0.63
N LEU A 14 26.67 -12.44 0.46
CA LEU A 14 26.62 -13.06 1.81
C LEU A 14 25.22 -13.07 2.43
N ILE A 15 24.23 -12.35 1.88
CA ILE A 15 22.94 -12.12 2.55
C ILE A 15 21.79 -12.18 1.53
N THR A 16 20.75 -12.95 1.86
CA THR A 16 19.51 -13.10 1.08
C THR A 16 18.82 -11.74 0.93
N THR A 17 18.33 -11.42 -0.27
CA THR A 17 17.45 -10.26 -0.49
C THR A 17 16.04 -10.80 -0.66
N SER A 18 15.18 -10.61 0.34
CA SER A 18 13.73 -10.78 0.18
C SER A 18 13.05 -9.40 0.18
N ARG A 19 11.84 -9.31 -0.39
CA ARG A 19 11.02 -8.09 -0.38
C ARG A 19 9.97 -8.12 0.72
N PHE A 20 9.81 -9.27 1.36
CA PHE A 20 8.95 -9.41 2.52
C PHE A 20 9.62 -8.77 3.74
N PRO A 21 8.88 -8.10 4.63
CA PRO A 21 9.42 -7.71 5.93
C PRO A 21 9.95 -8.96 6.66
N GLY A 22 11.07 -8.84 7.39
CA GLY A 22 11.64 -9.96 8.16
C GLY A 22 12.60 -10.88 7.39
N THR A 23 13.30 -10.37 6.37
CA THR A 23 14.17 -11.18 5.50
C THR A 23 15.40 -11.77 6.18
N THR A 24 15.85 -11.16 7.27
CA THR A 24 17.00 -11.59 8.05
C THR A 24 16.51 -12.54 9.13
N LEU A 25 16.88 -13.82 9.05
CA LEU A 25 16.46 -14.86 10.01
C LEU A 25 17.38 -14.90 11.24
N ASP A 26 18.66 -14.59 11.07
CA ASP A 26 19.68 -14.66 12.12
C ASP A 26 20.46 -13.36 12.25
N ARG A 27 20.94 -13.08 13.46
CA ARG A 27 21.83 -11.94 13.71
C ARG A 27 23.14 -12.11 12.93
N ILE A 28 23.55 -11.09 12.18
CA ILE A 28 24.83 -11.08 11.45
C ILE A 28 25.72 -9.98 12.03
N ASP A 29 26.90 -10.37 12.51
CA ASP A 29 27.92 -9.42 12.96
C ASP A 29 28.89 -9.13 11.80
N ILE A 30 28.90 -7.89 11.32
CA ILE A 30 29.73 -7.43 10.20
C ILE A 30 30.89 -6.60 10.78
N PRO A 31 32.13 -7.10 10.76
CA PRO A 31 33.28 -6.34 11.26
C PRO A 31 33.59 -5.13 10.38
N LEU A 32 33.90 -4.01 11.02
CA LEU A 32 34.30 -2.75 10.40
C LEU A 32 35.81 -2.51 10.60
N ASN A 33 36.39 -1.69 9.74
CA ASN A 33 37.84 -1.43 9.70
C ASN A 33 38.38 -0.72 10.96
N ASP A 34 37.51 -0.11 11.76
CA ASP A 34 37.87 0.57 13.02
C ASP A 34 37.78 -0.36 14.25
N GLY A 35 37.63 -1.67 14.04
CA GLY A 35 37.54 -2.67 15.10
C GLY A 35 36.16 -2.78 15.76
N LYS A 36 35.15 -2.05 15.26
CA LYS A 36 33.75 -2.18 15.71
C LYS A 36 32.97 -3.13 14.80
N ASN A 37 31.78 -3.53 15.25
CA ASN A 37 30.88 -4.40 14.49
C ASN A 37 29.56 -3.67 14.16
N LEU A 38 29.07 -3.87 12.94
CA LEU A 38 27.69 -3.59 12.59
C LEU A 38 26.86 -4.86 12.79
N VAL A 39 25.86 -4.78 13.66
CA VAL A 39 25.00 -5.92 13.99
C VAL A 39 23.71 -5.80 13.19
N ASP A 40 23.52 -6.67 12.20
CA ASP A 40 22.23 -6.83 11.52
C ASP A 40 21.35 -7.74 12.37
N THR A 41 20.19 -7.24 12.78
CA THR A 41 19.23 -8.00 13.58
C THR A 41 18.12 -8.56 12.70
N PRO A 42 17.47 -9.67 13.10
CA PRO A 42 16.28 -10.13 12.40
C PRO A 42 15.27 -9.00 12.20
N GLY A 43 14.72 -8.90 10.99
CA GLY A 43 13.77 -7.84 10.67
C GLY A 43 12.45 -8.08 11.41
N ILE A 44 11.91 -7.02 12.03
CA ILE A 44 10.60 -7.12 12.69
C ILE A 44 9.52 -7.16 11.61
N ILE A 45 8.67 -8.18 11.68
CA ILE A 45 7.45 -8.30 10.88
C ILE A 45 6.38 -7.44 11.55
N GLN A 46 5.94 -6.37 10.90
CA GLN A 46 4.86 -5.52 11.40
C GLN A 46 3.50 -5.99 10.85
N PRO A 47 2.61 -6.58 11.67
CA PRO A 47 1.36 -7.18 11.19
C PRO A 47 0.46 -6.22 10.39
N GLU A 48 0.59 -4.91 10.65
CA GLU A 48 -0.21 -3.84 10.05
C GLU A 48 0.17 -3.52 8.59
N GLN A 49 1.20 -4.16 8.04
CA GLN A 49 1.61 -3.92 6.67
C GLN A 49 0.79 -4.74 5.67
N MET A 50 0.29 -4.06 4.62
CA MET A 50 -0.33 -4.65 3.42
C MET A 50 0.42 -5.87 2.86
N ALA A 51 1.74 -5.89 3.01
CA ALA A 51 2.61 -6.94 2.50
C ALA A 51 2.38 -8.33 3.13
N HIS A 52 1.74 -8.42 4.30
CA HIS A 52 1.46 -9.70 4.96
C HIS A 52 0.21 -10.39 4.44
N HIS A 53 -0.69 -9.64 3.79
CA HIS A 53 -1.94 -10.17 3.26
C HIS A 53 -1.84 -10.56 1.78
N LEU A 54 -0.66 -10.39 1.18
CA LEU A 54 -0.46 -10.58 -0.25
C LEU A 54 0.65 -11.59 -0.52
N THR A 55 0.43 -12.45 -1.51
CA THR A 55 1.47 -13.33 -2.02
C THR A 55 2.61 -12.52 -2.66
N GLY A 56 3.77 -13.13 -2.86
CA GLY A 56 4.92 -12.44 -3.47
C GLY A 56 4.67 -11.95 -4.90
N LYS A 57 3.69 -12.52 -5.61
CA LYS A 57 3.26 -12.06 -6.94
C LYS A 57 2.38 -10.83 -6.83
N GLU A 58 1.41 -10.83 -5.92
CA GLU A 58 0.49 -9.71 -5.69
C GLU A 58 1.20 -8.52 -5.05
N LEU A 59 2.15 -8.78 -4.14
CA LEU A 59 2.98 -7.76 -3.55
C LEU A 59 3.73 -6.94 -4.63
N LYS A 60 4.15 -7.58 -5.73
CA LYS A 60 4.78 -6.87 -6.86
C LYS A 60 3.82 -5.95 -7.61
N LEU A 61 2.52 -6.22 -7.58
CA LEU A 61 1.49 -5.40 -8.22
C LEU A 61 1.15 -4.16 -7.41
N VAL A 62 1.29 -4.22 -6.08
CA VAL A 62 1.01 -3.08 -5.19
C VAL A 62 2.27 -2.30 -4.79
N THR A 63 3.46 -2.93 -4.89
CA THR A 63 4.73 -2.28 -4.50
C THR A 63 5.33 -1.52 -5.68
N PRO A 64 5.67 -0.22 -5.51
CA PRO A 64 6.36 0.58 -6.52
C PRO A 64 7.62 -0.11 -7.09
N GLN A 65 7.63 -0.38 -8.40
CA GLN A 65 8.81 -0.92 -9.10
C GLN A 65 9.70 0.17 -9.69
N LYS A 66 9.16 1.38 -9.83
CA LYS A 66 9.80 2.58 -10.36
C LYS A 66 9.27 3.78 -9.58
N THR A 67 9.86 4.96 -9.79
CA THR A 67 9.32 6.22 -9.28
C THR A 67 7.82 6.32 -9.56
N ILE A 68 7.05 6.56 -8.50
CA ILE A 68 5.60 6.72 -8.57
C ILE A 68 5.28 7.95 -9.42
N LYS A 69 4.34 7.81 -10.34
CA LYS A 69 3.80 8.91 -11.14
C LYS A 69 2.44 9.32 -10.57
N PRO A 70 2.22 10.61 -10.29
CA PRO A 70 0.92 11.08 -9.83
C PRO A 70 -0.17 10.83 -10.89
N LYS A 71 -1.30 10.26 -10.47
CA LYS A 71 -2.49 10.05 -11.32
C LYS A 71 -3.62 10.96 -10.84
N GLY A 72 -4.01 11.94 -11.65
CA GLY A 72 -5.10 12.85 -11.32
C GLY A 72 -6.48 12.30 -11.66
N TYR A 73 -7.40 12.36 -10.72
CA TYR A 73 -8.81 11.99 -10.87
C TYR A 73 -9.71 13.18 -10.54
N GLN A 74 -10.69 13.45 -11.39
CA GLN A 74 -11.75 14.41 -11.10
C GLN A 74 -12.97 13.64 -10.61
N LEU A 75 -13.36 13.84 -9.35
CA LEU A 75 -14.43 13.10 -8.70
C LEU A 75 -15.54 14.05 -8.24
N ASN A 76 -16.79 13.65 -8.47
CA ASN A 76 -17.97 14.23 -7.84
C ASN A 76 -18.21 13.57 -6.47
N PRO A 77 -18.91 14.25 -5.53
CA PRO A 77 -19.39 13.60 -4.32
C PRO A 77 -20.18 12.33 -4.67
N GLY A 78 -20.03 11.27 -3.88
CA GLY A 78 -20.62 9.97 -4.14
C GLY A 78 -19.89 9.15 -5.21
N GLN A 79 -18.58 9.35 -5.39
CA GLN A 79 -17.75 8.50 -6.25
C GLN A 79 -16.66 7.78 -5.47
N THR A 80 -16.28 6.61 -5.97
CA THR A 80 -15.34 5.69 -5.35
C THR A 80 -14.20 5.35 -6.31
N LEU A 81 -13.00 5.21 -5.78
CA LEU A 81 -11.84 4.61 -6.43
C LEU A 81 -11.44 3.32 -5.71
N PHE A 82 -11.41 2.21 -6.44
CA PHE A 82 -10.82 0.96 -6.01
C PHE A 82 -9.37 0.87 -6.46
N PHE A 83 -8.51 0.32 -5.60
CA PHE A 83 -7.09 0.06 -5.84
C PHE A 83 -6.89 -1.45 -5.94
N GLY A 84 -7.11 -2.00 -7.13
CA GLY A 84 -7.43 -3.42 -7.26
C GLY A 84 -8.60 -3.77 -6.33
N GLY A 85 -8.52 -4.91 -5.67
CA GLY A 85 -9.35 -5.28 -4.53
C GLY A 85 -8.69 -5.03 -3.17
N VAL A 86 -7.49 -4.47 -3.10
CA VAL A 86 -6.77 -4.35 -1.81
C VAL A 86 -7.13 -3.10 -1.00
N ALA A 87 -7.69 -2.07 -1.63
CA ALA A 87 -8.12 -0.87 -0.94
C ALA A 87 -9.20 -0.12 -1.73
N ARG A 88 -9.87 0.79 -1.04
CA ARG A 88 -10.92 1.64 -1.61
C ARG A 88 -10.85 3.05 -1.03
N PHE A 89 -11.19 4.04 -1.84
CA PHE A 89 -11.28 5.44 -1.44
C PHE A 89 -12.64 5.99 -1.89
N ASP A 90 -13.40 6.55 -0.96
CA ASP A 90 -14.69 7.14 -1.20
C ASP A 90 -14.61 8.66 -1.02
N TYR A 91 -15.16 9.40 -2.00
CA TYR A 91 -15.46 10.81 -1.82
C TYR A 91 -16.91 10.95 -1.35
N ASN A 92 -17.11 11.03 -0.04
CA ASN A 92 -18.43 10.99 0.59
C ASN A 92 -19.23 12.27 0.29
N THR A 93 -18.71 13.41 0.74
CA THR A 93 -19.40 14.70 0.64
C THR A 93 -18.42 15.83 0.38
N GLY A 94 -18.83 16.80 -0.44
CA GLY A 94 -18.17 18.10 -0.57
C GLY A 94 -19.00 19.04 -1.44
N ASP A 95 -18.55 20.28 -1.58
CA ASP A 95 -19.31 21.36 -2.24
C ASP A 95 -19.50 21.12 -3.75
N LYS A 96 -18.54 20.45 -4.39
CA LYS A 96 -18.53 20.23 -5.85
C LYS A 96 -17.57 19.12 -6.26
N LYS A 97 -17.38 19.00 -7.57
CA LYS A 97 -16.34 18.19 -8.19
C LYS A 97 -14.95 18.72 -7.83
N HIS A 98 -14.08 17.85 -7.32
CA HIS A 98 -12.70 18.19 -6.99
C HIS A 98 -11.69 17.31 -7.72
N GLY A 99 -10.44 17.77 -7.73
CA GLY A 99 -9.29 17.00 -8.16
C GLY A 99 -8.66 16.25 -6.99
N PHE A 100 -8.44 14.95 -7.19
CA PHE A 100 -7.77 14.04 -6.28
C PHE A 100 -6.53 13.51 -6.97
N THR A 101 -5.37 13.49 -6.30
CA THR A 101 -4.13 12.98 -6.90
C THR A 101 -3.72 11.70 -6.20
N VAL A 102 -3.70 10.60 -6.96
CA VAL A 102 -3.34 9.29 -6.46
C VAL A 102 -1.85 9.04 -6.66
N TYR A 103 -1.19 8.55 -5.62
CA TYR A 103 0.20 8.12 -5.59
C TYR A 103 0.25 6.66 -5.13
N ALA A 104 0.38 5.72 -6.08
CA ALA A 104 0.48 4.29 -5.82
C ALA A 104 1.36 3.63 -6.90
N GLU A 105 1.52 2.31 -6.89
CA GLU A 105 2.21 1.60 -7.98
C GLU A 105 1.62 1.99 -9.35
N ASN A 106 2.51 2.21 -10.33
CA ASN A 106 2.16 2.85 -11.59
C ASN A 106 1.20 2.01 -12.45
N ASN A 107 1.25 0.69 -12.32
CA ASN A 107 0.43 -0.28 -13.03
C ASN A 107 -0.66 -0.90 -12.15
N LEU A 108 -0.74 -0.52 -10.86
CA LEU A 108 -1.88 -0.89 -10.02
C LEU A 108 -3.16 -0.41 -10.69
N PHE A 109 -4.07 -1.37 -10.86
CA PHE A 109 -5.36 -1.12 -11.47
C PHE A 109 -6.20 -0.23 -10.57
N ILE A 110 -6.70 0.88 -11.11
CA ILE A 110 -7.59 1.79 -10.39
C ILE A 110 -8.93 1.83 -11.10
N HIS A 111 -9.97 1.39 -10.43
CA HIS A 111 -11.33 1.37 -10.97
C HIS A 111 -12.19 2.44 -10.31
N ARG A 112 -12.92 3.22 -11.12
CA ARG A 112 -13.85 4.23 -10.61
C ARG A 112 -15.28 3.78 -10.78
N THR A 113 -16.06 3.86 -9.71
CA THR A 113 -17.51 3.62 -9.72
C THR A 113 -18.25 4.69 -8.92
N LYS A 114 -19.58 4.61 -8.88
CA LYS A 114 -20.40 5.40 -7.95
C LYS A 114 -20.42 4.73 -6.57
N LEU A 115 -20.46 5.56 -5.54
CA LEU A 115 -20.49 5.11 -4.14
C LEU A 115 -21.67 4.18 -3.85
N GLU A 116 -22.85 4.49 -4.40
CA GLU A 116 -24.08 3.69 -4.24
C GLU A 116 -23.93 2.23 -4.71
N ASN A 117 -23.00 1.96 -5.62
CA ASN A 117 -22.76 0.63 -6.17
C ASN A 117 -21.50 -0.02 -5.60
N ALA A 118 -20.70 0.70 -4.82
CA ALA A 118 -19.34 0.28 -4.51
C ALA A 118 -19.29 -1.02 -3.69
N ASP A 119 -20.18 -1.18 -2.72
CA ASP A 119 -20.25 -2.38 -1.87
C ASP A 119 -20.61 -3.63 -2.69
N GLU A 120 -21.69 -3.55 -3.48
CA GLU A 120 -22.14 -4.64 -4.36
C GLU A 120 -21.10 -4.95 -5.45
N PHE A 121 -20.49 -3.91 -6.00
CA PHE A 121 -19.44 -4.06 -7.00
C PHE A 121 -18.24 -4.80 -6.43
N TYR A 122 -17.78 -4.43 -5.23
CA TYR A 122 -16.67 -5.12 -4.58
C TYR A 122 -16.98 -6.59 -4.31
N ALA A 123 -18.13 -6.87 -3.69
CA ALA A 123 -18.56 -8.22 -3.38
C ALA A 123 -18.63 -9.13 -4.62
N SER A 124 -19.01 -8.56 -5.77
CA SER A 124 -19.18 -9.33 -7.02
C SER A 124 -17.89 -9.47 -7.85
N HIS A 125 -16.88 -8.62 -7.60
CA HIS A 125 -15.75 -8.47 -8.53
C HIS A 125 -14.36 -8.60 -7.89
N VAL A 126 -14.24 -8.69 -6.56
CA VAL A 126 -12.98 -9.01 -5.89
C VAL A 126 -12.45 -10.36 -6.37
N GLY A 127 -11.14 -10.48 -6.60
CA GLY A 127 -10.51 -11.72 -7.09
C GLY A 127 -10.57 -11.92 -8.61
N SER A 128 -11.53 -11.31 -9.30
CA SER A 128 -11.71 -11.42 -10.75
C SER A 128 -11.30 -10.15 -11.48
N PHE A 129 -12.10 -9.09 -11.36
CA PHE A 129 -11.85 -7.80 -12.01
C PHE A 129 -11.10 -6.83 -11.10
N LEU A 130 -11.38 -6.86 -9.79
CA LEU A 130 -10.63 -6.13 -8.78
C LEU A 130 -9.52 -7.03 -8.23
N THR A 131 -8.38 -7.02 -8.92
CA THR A 131 -7.17 -7.74 -8.54
C THR A 131 -6.00 -6.78 -8.35
N PRO A 132 -5.06 -7.08 -7.42
CA PRO A 132 -5.10 -8.12 -6.39
C PRO A 132 -6.15 -7.85 -5.29
N PRO A 133 -6.55 -8.81 -4.42
CA PRO A 133 -6.11 -10.20 -4.41
C PRO A 133 -6.60 -10.97 -5.65
N MET A 134 -5.96 -12.09 -5.96
CA MET A 134 -6.40 -13.05 -6.98
C MET A 134 -7.54 -13.93 -6.43
N GLU A 135 -8.32 -14.53 -7.33
CA GLU A 135 -9.48 -15.38 -6.98
C GLU A 135 -9.15 -16.47 -5.95
N ASP A 136 -7.98 -17.10 -6.04
CA ASP A 136 -7.55 -18.16 -5.12
C ASP A 136 -7.06 -17.63 -3.75
N GLN A 137 -6.99 -16.32 -3.58
CA GLN A 137 -6.53 -15.64 -2.37
C GLN A 137 -7.62 -14.80 -1.69
N THR A 138 -8.83 -14.70 -2.27
CA THR A 138 -9.88 -13.82 -1.73
C THR A 138 -10.39 -14.26 -0.36
N ASP A 139 -10.47 -15.57 -0.12
CA ASP A 139 -11.00 -16.12 1.13
C ASP A 139 -10.07 -15.87 2.33
N ASP A 140 -8.75 -15.83 2.07
CA ASP A 140 -7.73 -15.54 3.08
C ASP A 140 -7.43 -14.03 3.20
N PHE A 141 -7.95 -13.21 2.28
CA PHE A 141 -7.76 -11.78 2.29
C PHE A 141 -8.66 -11.11 3.34
N PRO A 142 -8.12 -10.27 4.25
CA PRO A 142 -8.93 -9.65 5.29
C PRO A 142 -10.02 -8.73 4.70
N PRO A 143 -11.17 -8.61 5.38
CA PRO A 143 -12.18 -7.63 4.99
C PRO A 143 -11.61 -6.22 5.08
N LEU A 144 -12.08 -5.33 4.20
CA LEU A 144 -11.73 -3.92 4.26
C LEU A 144 -12.51 -3.22 5.38
N GLU A 145 -11.82 -2.42 6.19
CA GLU A 145 -12.40 -1.61 7.26
C GLU A 145 -12.38 -0.12 6.88
N PRO A 146 -13.49 0.62 7.11
CA PRO A 146 -13.61 2.02 6.76
C PRO A 146 -12.94 2.93 7.79
N HIS A 147 -12.29 3.98 7.30
CA HIS A 147 -11.68 5.04 8.08
C HIS A 147 -12.16 6.39 7.52
N GLU A 148 -13.04 7.07 8.25
CA GLU A 148 -13.67 8.32 7.82
C GLU A 148 -12.85 9.53 8.24
N PHE A 149 -12.66 10.46 7.30
CA PHE A 149 -11.91 11.69 7.53
C PHE A 149 -12.68 12.89 6.97
N LYS A 150 -12.52 14.03 7.65
CA LYS A 150 -12.96 15.32 7.15
C LYS A 150 -11.76 16.24 7.04
N SER A 151 -11.44 16.67 5.83
CA SER A 151 -10.31 17.57 5.60
C SER A 151 -10.65 19.00 5.98
N THR A 152 -9.75 19.63 6.73
CA THR A 152 -9.82 21.05 7.09
C THR A 152 -8.81 21.90 6.32
N GLU A 153 -7.86 21.25 5.67
CA GLU A 153 -6.92 21.84 4.74
C GLU A 153 -6.61 20.80 3.64
N LYS A 154 -5.80 21.17 2.66
CA LYS A 154 -5.30 20.20 1.67
C LYS A 154 -4.39 19.20 2.37
N SER A 155 -4.70 17.92 2.27
CA SER A 155 -3.99 16.86 3.01
C SER A 155 -3.80 15.63 2.13
N ASP A 156 -3.06 14.64 2.64
CA ASP A 156 -2.92 13.33 2.03
C ASP A 156 -3.61 12.30 2.92
N LEU A 157 -4.50 11.48 2.34
CA LEU A 157 -5.02 10.28 2.97
C LEU A 157 -4.06 9.14 2.64
N VAL A 158 -3.37 8.61 3.64
CA VAL A 158 -2.30 7.61 3.49
C VAL A 158 -2.86 6.23 3.80
N ILE A 159 -2.64 5.27 2.90
CA ILE A 159 -2.94 3.85 3.12
C ILE A 159 -1.59 3.13 3.25
N GLU A 160 -1.29 2.66 4.46
CA GLU A 160 0.03 2.11 4.77
C GLU A 160 0.40 0.93 3.87
N GLY A 161 1.62 0.94 3.35
CA GLY A 161 2.13 -0.09 2.44
C GLY A 161 1.59 -0.04 1.01
N LEU A 162 0.65 0.85 0.69
CA LEU A 162 0.07 0.98 -0.66
C LEU A 162 0.42 2.30 -1.34
N GLY A 163 0.20 3.42 -0.66
CA GLY A 163 0.29 4.75 -1.26
C GLY A 163 -0.58 5.78 -0.56
N TRP A 164 -0.91 6.87 -1.25
CA TRP A 164 -1.77 7.92 -0.71
C TRP A 164 -2.59 8.62 -1.78
N VAL A 165 -3.63 9.33 -1.33
CA VAL A 165 -4.46 10.21 -2.15
C VAL A 165 -4.40 11.61 -1.59
N THR A 166 -3.90 12.56 -2.37
CA THR A 166 -4.01 13.98 -2.04
C THR A 166 -5.46 14.42 -2.19
N ILE A 167 -6.04 14.90 -1.08
CA ILE A 167 -7.42 15.35 -0.96
C ILE A 167 -7.48 16.88 -0.82
N PRO A 168 -8.51 17.54 -1.39
CA PRO A 168 -8.74 18.96 -1.20
C PRO A 168 -9.18 19.28 0.24
N GLU A 169 -9.19 20.56 0.58
CA GLU A 169 -9.83 21.06 1.80
C GLU A 169 -11.37 20.95 1.73
N GLY A 170 -12.01 20.76 2.88
CA GLY A 170 -13.46 20.92 3.03
C GLY A 170 -14.28 19.74 2.53
N VAL A 171 -13.68 18.55 2.40
CA VAL A 171 -14.37 17.33 1.95
C VAL A 171 -14.41 16.28 3.06
N SER A 172 -15.41 15.39 2.99
CA SER A 172 -15.43 14.13 3.73
C SER A 172 -15.09 12.99 2.80
N VAL A 173 -14.17 12.13 3.24
CA VAL A 173 -13.68 10.97 2.50
C VAL A 173 -13.61 9.75 3.42
N THR A 174 -13.70 8.55 2.84
CA THR A 174 -13.43 7.30 3.56
C THR A 174 -12.33 6.53 2.87
N GLY A 175 -11.27 6.19 3.61
CA GLY A 175 -10.28 5.23 3.18
C GLY A 175 -10.62 3.85 3.72
N TRP A 176 -10.57 2.85 2.85
CA TRP A 176 -10.83 1.45 3.18
C TRP A 176 -9.56 0.65 2.93
N ALA A 177 -9.12 -0.06 3.96
CA ALA A 177 -7.93 -0.91 3.90
C ALA A 177 -8.22 -2.22 4.63
N PRO A 178 -7.47 -3.31 4.35
CA PRO A 178 -7.67 -4.59 5.02
C PRO A 178 -7.50 -4.40 6.53
N LYS A 179 -8.31 -5.13 7.31
CA LYS A 179 -8.25 -5.10 8.76
C LYS A 179 -6.81 -5.20 9.27
N GLY A 180 -6.41 -4.23 10.08
CA GLY A 180 -5.06 -4.11 10.64
C GLY A 180 -4.13 -3.20 9.85
N VAL A 181 -4.46 -2.83 8.61
CA VAL A 181 -3.71 -1.83 7.85
C VAL A 181 -4.19 -0.43 8.20
N SER A 182 -3.27 0.42 8.64
CA SER A 182 -3.58 1.79 9.03
C SER A 182 -3.93 2.68 7.84
N VAL A 183 -4.93 3.54 8.06
CA VAL A 183 -5.27 4.66 7.18
C VAL A 183 -5.17 5.94 8.01
N LEU A 184 -4.45 6.94 7.50
CA LEU A 184 -4.08 8.17 8.21
C LEU A 184 -4.45 9.42 7.40
#